data_AF-A0AA43CPK3-F1
#
_entry.id   AF-A0AA43CPK3-F1
#
_cell.length_a   1.000
_cell.length_b   1.000
_cell.length_c   1.000
_cell.angle_alpha   90.00
_cell.angle_beta   90.00
_cell.angle_gamma   90.00
#
_symmetry.space_group_name_H-M   'P 1'
#
loop_
_entity.id
_entity.type
_entity.pdbx_description
1 polymer ?
#
loop_
_entity_poly.entity_id
_entity_poly.type
_entity_poly.pdbx_seq_one_letter_code
_entity_poly.pdbx_strand_id
1 'polypeptide(L)'
;MMVSPYLQRPVRSLDEVQGASPAEERVEEVVRRTLAKAESAGQAPGDQISRAVAVVLRLRPEMTTRDVLALVRRLRGAGDQTES
;
A
#
# COMPACT_ATOMS: atom_id res chain seq x y z
N MET A 1 24.90 -36.74 -25.19
CA MET A 1 24.27 -35.43 -24.96
C MET A 1 23.63 -35.45 -23.57
N MET A 2 24.19 -34.74 -22.60
CA MET A 2 23.57 -34.57 -21.27
C MET A 2 22.65 -33.35 -21.32
N VAL A 3 21.35 -33.55 -21.13
CA VAL A 3 20.37 -32.47 -21.04
C VAL A 3 20.23 -32.11 -19.55
N SER A 4 20.61 -30.90 -19.16
CA SER A 4 20.56 -30.45 -17.76
C SER A 4 19.12 -30.45 -17.22
N PRO A 5 18.87 -31.01 -16.02
CA PRO A 5 17.51 -31.16 -15.46
C PRO A 5 16.95 -29.90 -14.77
N TYR A 6 17.63 -28.76 -14.83
CA TYR A 6 17.25 -27.56 -14.07
C TYR A 6 16.25 -26.63 -14.77
N LEU A 7 15.78 -26.97 -15.97
CA LEU A 7 14.86 -26.15 -16.77
C LEU A 7 13.41 -26.66 -16.74
N GLN A 8 13.00 -27.32 -15.66
CA GLN A 8 11.63 -27.79 -15.49
C GLN A 8 11.00 -27.28 -14.20
N ARG A 9 10.76 -25.97 -14.14
CA ARG A 9 9.62 -25.47 -13.39
C ARG A 9 8.90 -24.41 -14.23
N PRO A 10 7.76 -24.75 -14.86
CA PRO A 10 6.85 -23.72 -15.34
C PRO A 10 6.43 -22.90 -14.12
N VAL A 11 6.57 -21.58 -14.22
CA VAL A 11 6.14 -20.60 -13.22
C VAL A 11 4.62 -20.68 -13.13
N ARG A 12 4.11 -21.69 -12.42
CA ARG A 12 2.72 -21.74 -11.98
C ARG A 12 2.60 -20.94 -10.69
N SER A 13 1.55 -20.13 -10.66
CA SER A 13 1.03 -19.38 -9.51
C SER A 13 1.59 -17.97 -9.31
N LEU A 14 1.57 -17.16 -10.37
CA LEU A 14 1.34 -15.70 -10.23
C LEU A 14 -0.14 -15.32 -10.33
N ASP A 15 -1.02 -16.28 -10.63
CA ASP A 15 -2.46 -16.07 -10.85
C ASP A 15 -3.35 -16.34 -9.61
N GLU A 16 -2.76 -16.79 -8.49
CA GLU A 16 -3.50 -17.10 -7.24
C GLU A 16 -3.50 -15.96 -6.21
N VAL A 17 -2.99 -14.77 -6.54
CA VAL A 17 -3.25 -13.56 -5.73
C VAL A 17 -4.44 -12.82 -6.32
N GLN A 18 -5.59 -13.50 -6.30
CA GLN A 18 -6.89 -12.89 -6.49
C GLN A 18 -7.12 -11.88 -5.34
N GLY A 19 -7.19 -10.58 -5.64
CA GLY A 19 -7.87 -9.65 -4.74
C GLY A 19 -7.60 -8.15 -4.89
N ALA A 20 -6.40 -7.73 -5.25
CA ALA A 20 -6.07 -6.32 -5.37
C ALA A 20 -5.13 -6.09 -6.54
N SER A 21 -5.45 -5.11 -7.39
CA SER A 21 -4.51 -4.70 -8.43
C SER A 21 -3.17 -4.33 -7.78
N PRO A 22 -2.01 -4.79 -8.29
CA PRO A 22 -0.70 -4.47 -7.71
C PRO A 22 -0.42 -2.96 -7.64
N ALA A 23 -1.21 -2.14 -8.32
CA ALA A 23 -1.17 -0.69 -8.27
C ALA A 23 -1.91 -0.07 -7.07
N GLU A 24 -3.00 -0.68 -6.58
CA GLU A 24 -3.77 -0.20 -5.42
C GLU A 24 -3.17 -0.67 -4.09
N GLU A 25 -2.73 -1.93 -4.04
CA GLU A 25 -2.03 -2.50 -2.88
C GLU A 25 -0.74 -1.71 -2.57
N ARG A 26 -0.10 -1.16 -3.62
CA ARG A 26 1.02 -0.22 -3.49
C ARG A 26 0.64 1.12 -2.88
N VAL A 27 -0.55 1.66 -3.16
CA VAL A 27 -0.96 2.97 -2.62
C VAL A 27 -1.29 2.84 -1.14
N GLU A 28 -2.02 1.80 -0.74
CA GLU A 28 -2.28 1.53 0.67
C GLU A 28 -0.99 1.35 1.47
N GLU A 29 -0.04 0.57 0.95
CA GLU A 29 1.25 0.36 1.59
C GLU A 29 2.06 1.66 1.68
N VAL A 30 2.05 2.49 0.64
CA VAL A 30 2.68 3.82 0.66
C VAL A 30 2.04 4.72 1.73
N VAL A 31 0.71 4.72 1.84
CA VAL A 31 0.00 5.48 2.88
C VAL A 31 0.39 4.98 4.27
N ARG A 32 0.34 3.66 4.51
CA ARG A 32 0.72 3.06 5.81
C ARG A 32 2.15 3.44 6.21
N ARG A 33 3.12 3.25 5.32
CA ARG A 33 4.53 3.59 5.59
C ARG A 33 4.72 5.07 5.84
N THR A 34 4.03 5.92 5.08
CA THR A 34 4.16 7.38 5.24
C THR A 34 3.56 7.85 6.56
N LEU A 35 2.39 7.31 6.95
CA LEU A 35 1.77 7.59 8.24
C LEU A 35 2.65 7.13 9.40
N ALA A 36 3.14 5.88 9.37
CA ALA A 36 4.02 5.34 10.43
C ALA A 36 5.33 6.13 10.55
N LYS A 37 5.91 6.55 9.42
CA LYS A 37 7.11 7.41 9.41
C LYS A 37 6.86 8.80 9.97
N ALA A 38 5.69 9.38 9.69
CA ALA A 38 5.31 10.69 10.22
C ALA A 38 4.99 10.61 11.72
N GLU A 39 4.35 9.54 12.17
CA GLU A 39 4.04 9.25 13.57
C GLU A 39 5.31 9.05 14.40
N SER A 40 6.22 8.18 13.96
CA SER A 40 7.52 7.97 14.60
C SER A 40 8.41 9.22 14.63
N ALA A 41 8.17 10.18 13.73
CA ALA A 41 8.80 11.50 13.74
C ALA A 41 8.11 12.51 14.69
N GLY A 42 7.08 12.09 15.44
CA GLY A 42 6.35 12.94 16.38
C GLY A 42 5.49 14.01 15.71
N GLN A 43 5.12 13.84 14.43
CA GLN A 43 4.30 14.82 13.73
C GLN A 43 2.85 14.80 14.23
N ALA A 44 2.17 15.94 14.22
CA ALA A 44 0.76 15.99 14.60
C ALA A 44 -0.11 15.18 13.62
N PRO A 45 -1.26 14.63 14.05
CA PRO A 45 -2.12 13.81 13.20
C PRO A 45 -2.51 14.49 11.87
N GLY A 46 -2.76 15.80 11.89
CA GLY A 46 -3.04 16.57 10.67
C GLY A 46 -1.87 16.58 9.69
N ASP A 47 -0.64 16.75 10.21
CA ASP A 47 0.57 16.78 9.39
C ASP A 47 0.92 15.40 8.81
N GLN A 48 0.67 14.34 9.57
CA GLN A 48 0.80 12.96 9.10
C GLN A 48 -0.09 12.70 7.88
N ILE A 49 -1.36 13.14 7.95
CA ILE A 49 -2.34 12.99 6.87
C ILE A 49 -1.94 13.84 5.65
N SER A 50 -1.61 15.11 5.87
CA SER A 50 -1.16 16.02 4.80
C SER A 50 0.05 15.47 4.06
N ARG A 51 1.00 14.86 4.78
CA ARG A 51 2.19 14.22 4.19
C ARG A 51 1.84 12.98 3.38
N ALA A 52 0.96 12.11 3.90
CA ALA A 52 0.52 10.92 3.18
C ALA A 52 -0.20 11.29 1.87
N VAL A 53 -1.08 12.30 1.92
CA VAL A 53 -1.77 12.84 0.73
C VAL A 53 -0.77 13.36 -0.30
N ALA A 54 0.17 14.20 0.11
CA ALA A 54 1.16 14.78 -0.79
C ALA A 54 2.04 13.71 -1.47
N VAL A 55 2.46 12.67 -0.73
CA VAL A 55 3.26 11.57 -1.28
C VAL A 55 2.46 10.76 -2.30
N VAL A 56 1.21 10.42 -1.99
CA VAL A 56 0.37 9.64 -2.91
C VAL A 56 0.04 10.42 -4.18
N LEU A 57 -0.39 11.68 -4.06
CA LEU A 57 -0.71 12.50 -5.25
C LEU A 57 0.51 12.74 -6.14
N ARG A 58 1.72 12.77 -5.57
CA ARG A 58 2.96 12.85 -6.35
C ARG A 58 3.27 11.55 -7.12
N LEU A 59 2.92 10.40 -6.56
CA LEU A 59 3.14 9.10 -7.18
C LEU A 59 2.01 8.71 -8.15
N ARG A 60 0.79 9.17 -7.88
CA ARG A 60 -0.46 8.88 -8.60
C ARG A 60 -1.25 10.17 -8.80
N PRO A 61 -0.81 11.06 -9.72
CA PRO A 61 -1.49 12.33 -9.96
C PRO A 61 -2.91 12.17 -10.53
N GLU A 62 -3.27 10.98 -11.01
CA GLU A 62 -4.64 10.65 -11.42
C GLU A 62 -5.62 10.47 -10.24
N MET A 63 -5.11 10.28 -9.01
CA MET A 63 -5.96 10.18 -7.82
C MET A 63 -6.35 11.56 -7.32
N THR A 64 -7.53 11.68 -6.71
CA THR A 64 -7.93 12.93 -6.06
C THR A 64 -7.54 12.93 -4.59
N THR A 65 -7.36 14.13 -4.02
CA THR A 65 -7.17 14.30 -2.57
C THR A 65 -8.26 13.60 -1.75
N ARG A 66 -9.50 13.61 -2.25
CA ARG A 66 -10.65 12.99 -1.59
C ARG A 66 -10.48 11.46 -1.50
N ASP A 67 -9.99 10.83 -2.56
CA ASP A 67 -9.77 9.37 -2.60
C ASP A 67 -8.69 8.96 -1.61
N VAL A 68 -7.58 9.72 -1.56
CA VAL A 68 -6.50 9.45 -0.61
C VAL A 68 -6.94 9.66 0.84
N LEU A 69 -7.74 10.70 1.11
CA LEU A 69 -8.29 10.93 2.45
C LEU A 69 -9.28 9.82 2.88
N ALA A 70 -10.11 9.34 1.95
CA ALA A 70 -10.99 8.20 2.21
C ALA A 70 -10.19 6.94 2.54
N LEU A 71 -9.09 6.71 1.83
CA LEU A 71 -8.16 5.61 2.08
C LEU A 71 -7.49 5.73 3.46
N VAL A 72 -6.97 6.90 3.81
CA VAL A 72 -6.35 7.16 5.11
C VAL A 72 -7.35 6.92 6.25
N ARG A 73 -8.61 7.37 6.10
CA ARG A 73 -9.67 7.12 7.08
C ARG A 73 -9.98 5.63 7.22
N ARG A 74 -10.09 4.90 6.11
CA ARG A 74 -10.30 3.45 6.12
C ARG A 74 -9.16 2.73 6.83
N LEU A 75 -7.92 3.10 6.56
CA LEU A 75 -6.74 2.48 7.15
C LEU A 75 -6.61 2.75 8.65
N ARG A 76 -6.95 3.96 9.12
CA ARG A 76 -7.00 4.27 10.56
C ARG A 76 -8.18 3.61 11.26
N GLY A 77 -9.37 3.64 10.66
CA GLY A 77 -10.57 3.02 11.22
C GLY A 77 -10.54 1.49 11.21
N ALA A 78 -9.76 0.86 10.33
CA ALA A 78 -9.50 -0.57 10.36
C ALA A 78 -8.56 -0.98 11.50
N GLY A 79 -7.69 -0.09 11.98
CA GLY A 79 -6.83 -0.34 13.14
C GLY A 79 -7.62 -0.48 14.45
N ASP A 80 -8.78 0.16 14.55
CA ASP A 80 -9.65 0.16 15.73
C ASP A 80 -10.42 -1.17 15.94
N GLN A 81 -10.54 -2.01 14.91
CA GLN A 81 -11.33 -3.25 14.97
C GLN A 81 -10.52 -4.50 15.34
N THR A 82 -9.28 -4.34 15.83
CA THR A 82 -8.42 -5.47 16.24
C THR A 82 -8.38 -5.68 17.77
N GLU A 83 -9.26 -5.02 18.52
CA GLU A 83 -9.45 -5.26 19.96
C GLU A 83 -10.94 -5.48 20.27
N SER A 84 -11.40 -6.73 20.14
CA SER A 84 -12.60 -7.27 20.83
C SER A 84 -12.47 -8.77 20.99
#